data_AF-A0A6J5DI76-F1
#
_entry.id   AF-A0A6J5DI76-F1
#
_cell.length_a   1.000
_cell.length_b   1.000
_cell.length_c   1.000
_cell.angle_alpha   90.00
_cell.angle_beta   90.00
_cell.angle_gamma   90.00
#
_symmetry.space_group_name_H-M   'P 1'
#
loop_
_entity.id
_entity.type
_entity.pdbx_description
1 polymer ?
#
loop_
_entity_poly.entity_id
_entity_poly.type
_entity_poly.pdbx_seq_one_letter_code
_entity_poly.pdbx_strand_id
1 'polypeptide(L)'
;MTALLASVRSAEEAFDAVEAGAELIDLKEPHGGALGGVATGEVARITRALRARYPVKPISATIGDVAADALDEIATRVIETGDAGVDYVKVGVSAGPHARACLTHLAGLPAPVLPVLLCDDGIDRQLVEHAASLGFAGIIFDTAIKDGRTLFDCVDEATLAACIDTIHAKGALVGLAGSLGWAQLEKIRAHAPDIAGFRTALCAEGRTARLDPQRVAQWANALHRAPQVQYA
;
A
#
# COMPACT_ATOMS: atom_id res chain seq x y z
N MET A 1 0.21 -11.43 12.45
CA MET A 1 -0.73 -11.82 11.39
C MET A 1 -0.72 -10.69 10.37
N THR A 2 -0.56 -10.99 9.09
CA THR A 2 -0.50 -9.97 8.03
C THR A 2 -1.91 -9.64 7.55
N ALA A 3 -2.27 -8.37 7.58
CA ALA A 3 -3.55 -7.85 7.10
C ALA A 3 -3.58 -7.75 5.56
N LEU A 4 -4.71 -8.08 4.95
CA LEU A 4 -4.93 -7.90 3.52
C LEU A 4 -5.33 -6.45 3.21
N LEU A 5 -4.52 -5.77 2.39
CA LEU A 5 -4.89 -4.52 1.72
C LEU A 5 -5.36 -4.84 0.30
N ALA A 6 -6.63 -4.52 0.02
CA ALA A 6 -7.22 -4.65 -1.30
C ALA A 6 -7.29 -3.30 -2.02
N SER A 7 -6.55 -3.14 -3.11
CA SER A 7 -6.66 -1.97 -3.97
C SER A 7 -7.89 -2.07 -4.88
N VAL A 8 -8.82 -1.13 -4.74
CA VAL A 8 -10.11 -1.07 -5.40
C VAL A 8 -10.31 0.25 -6.12
N ARG A 9 -11.12 0.26 -7.18
CA ARG A 9 -11.37 1.47 -8.00
C ARG A 9 -12.78 2.04 -7.86
N SER A 10 -13.71 1.31 -7.24
CA SER A 10 -15.12 1.69 -7.16
C SER A 10 -15.75 1.27 -5.84
N ALA A 11 -16.92 1.84 -5.54
CA ALA A 11 -17.70 1.45 -4.36
C ALA A 11 -18.06 -0.05 -4.38
N GLU A 12 -18.46 -0.58 -5.53
CA GLU A 12 -18.81 -2.00 -5.69
C GLU A 12 -17.64 -2.91 -5.33
N GLU A 13 -16.45 -2.65 -5.88
CA GLU A 13 -15.25 -3.42 -5.54
C GLU A 13 -14.87 -3.27 -4.06
N ALA A 14 -15.07 -2.09 -3.47
CA ALA A 14 -14.80 -1.86 -2.06
C ALA A 14 -15.73 -2.69 -1.17
N PHE A 15 -17.03 -2.74 -1.46
CA PHE A 15 -17.98 -3.58 -0.75
C PHE A 15 -17.64 -5.06 -0.88
N ASP A 16 -17.38 -5.51 -2.12
CA ASP A 16 -16.95 -6.88 -2.42
C ASP A 16 -15.69 -7.26 -1.62
N ALA A 17 -14.69 -6.38 -1.57
CA ALA A 17 -13.44 -6.63 -0.87
C ALA A 17 -13.64 -6.71 0.66
N VAL A 18 -14.44 -5.80 1.24
CA VAL A 18 -14.77 -5.86 2.68
C VAL A 18 -15.52 -7.14 3.03
N GLU A 19 -16.55 -7.50 2.25
CA GLU A 19 -17.37 -8.69 2.49
C GLU A 19 -16.58 -9.99 2.31
N ALA A 20 -15.59 -9.99 1.41
CA ALA A 20 -14.68 -11.10 1.20
C ALA A 20 -13.51 -11.18 2.22
N GLY A 21 -13.42 -10.22 3.15
CA GLY A 21 -12.50 -10.29 4.28
C GLY A 21 -11.24 -9.43 4.18
N ALA A 22 -11.18 -8.44 3.28
CA ALA A 22 -10.07 -7.48 3.30
C ALA A 22 -10.11 -6.60 4.56
N GLU A 23 -8.98 -6.51 5.28
CA GLU A 23 -8.84 -5.68 6.47
C GLU A 23 -8.73 -4.20 6.14
N LEU A 24 -8.02 -3.84 5.07
CA LEU A 24 -7.76 -2.47 4.64
C LEU A 24 -8.20 -2.28 3.18
N ILE A 25 -9.00 -1.25 2.93
CA ILE A 25 -9.45 -0.89 1.59
C ILE A 25 -8.61 0.26 1.06
N ASP A 26 -8.08 0.11 -0.15
CA ASP A 26 -7.22 1.11 -0.76
C ASP A 26 -7.80 1.64 -2.07
N LEU A 27 -8.20 2.91 -2.10
CA LEU A 27 -8.78 3.55 -3.28
C LEU A 27 -7.67 3.99 -4.23
N LYS A 28 -7.67 3.39 -5.42
CA LYS A 28 -6.60 3.53 -6.41
C LYS A 28 -7.12 3.35 -7.83
N GLU A 29 -6.60 4.14 -8.76
CA GLU A 29 -6.93 4.09 -10.19
C GLU A 29 -5.74 3.56 -11.01
N PRO A 30 -5.71 2.27 -11.37
CA PRO A 30 -4.57 1.68 -12.08
C PRO A 30 -4.28 2.29 -13.46
N HIS A 31 -5.27 2.93 -14.11
CA HIS A 31 -5.03 3.63 -15.39
C HIS A 31 -4.24 4.93 -15.20
N GLY A 32 -4.25 5.49 -13.98
CA GLY A 32 -3.49 6.69 -13.62
C GLY A 32 -2.06 6.41 -13.16
N GLY A 33 -1.58 5.16 -13.30
CA GLY A 33 -0.19 4.78 -13.01
C GLY A 33 0.01 3.83 -11.83
N ALA A 34 1.22 3.84 -11.26
CA ALA A 34 1.64 2.94 -10.21
C ALA A 34 0.80 3.13 -8.95
N LEU A 35 0.59 4.38 -8.55
CA LEU A 35 -0.21 4.88 -7.43
C LEU A 35 -1.27 5.88 -7.93
N GLY A 36 -1.77 5.70 -9.16
CA GLY A 36 -2.83 6.54 -9.73
C GLY A 36 -3.99 6.78 -8.76
N GLY A 37 -4.40 8.03 -8.60
CA GLY A 37 -5.42 8.45 -7.64
C GLY A 37 -6.82 8.37 -8.24
N VAL A 38 -7.78 7.89 -7.45
CA VAL A 38 -9.20 8.05 -7.77
C VAL A 38 -9.58 9.52 -7.57
N ALA A 39 -10.46 10.07 -8.41
CA ALA A 39 -10.90 11.46 -8.27
C ALA A 39 -11.43 11.74 -6.85
N THR A 40 -11.05 12.86 -6.24
CA THR A 40 -11.32 13.17 -4.82
C THR A 40 -12.81 13.15 -4.47
N GLY A 41 -13.67 13.65 -5.37
CA GLY A 41 -15.13 13.55 -5.21
C GLY A 41 -15.68 12.12 -5.22
N GLU A 42 -15.04 11.21 -5.95
CA GLU A 42 -15.34 9.77 -5.95
C GLU A 42 -14.82 9.10 -4.67
N VAL A 43 -13.59 9.43 -4.23
CA VAL A 43 -13.04 9.00 -2.92
C VAL A 43 -14.03 9.35 -1.81
N ALA A 44 -14.49 10.60 -1.74
CA ALA A 44 -15.44 11.05 -0.73
C ALA A 44 -16.79 10.29 -0.79
N ARG A 45 -17.26 9.97 -2.00
CA ARG A 45 -18.50 9.19 -2.18
C ARG A 45 -18.33 7.74 -1.69
N ILE A 46 -17.25 7.08 -2.09
CA ILE A 46 -16.94 5.69 -1.70
C ILE A 46 -16.74 5.61 -0.19
N THR A 47 -15.94 6.51 0.38
CA THR A 47 -15.66 6.54 1.82
C THR A 47 -16.94 6.73 2.64
N ARG A 48 -17.81 7.68 2.26
CA ARG A 48 -19.11 7.86 2.93
C ARG A 48 -19.99 6.61 2.83
N ALA A 49 -20.03 5.96 1.67
CA ALA A 49 -20.81 4.75 1.49
C ALA A 49 -20.29 3.58 2.36
N LEU A 50 -18.96 3.38 2.39
CA LEU A 50 -18.33 2.37 3.24
C LEU A 50 -18.58 2.65 4.72
N ARG A 51 -18.38 3.89 5.17
CA ARG A 51 -18.58 4.29 6.57
C ARG A 51 -20.01 4.05 7.05
N ALA A 52 -21.01 4.14 6.18
CA ALA A 52 -22.41 3.87 6.53
C ALA A 52 -22.69 2.40 6.90
N ARG A 53 -21.93 1.43 6.35
CA ARG A 53 -22.05 -0.01 6.68
C ARG A 53 -20.91 -0.54 7.56
N TYR A 54 -19.72 0.05 7.44
CA TYR A 54 -18.49 -0.38 8.11
C TYR A 54 -17.77 0.84 8.74
N PRO A 55 -18.28 1.36 9.87
CA PRO A 55 -17.81 2.64 10.45
C PRO A 55 -16.33 2.69 10.80
N VAL A 56 -15.72 1.54 11.13
CA VAL A 56 -14.34 1.44 11.60
C VAL A 56 -13.39 0.74 10.63
N LYS A 57 -13.84 0.44 9.40
CA LYS A 57 -13.01 -0.25 8.40
C LYS A 57 -11.88 0.68 7.93
N PRO A 58 -10.58 0.34 8.06
CA PRO A 58 -9.52 1.18 7.54
C PRO A 58 -9.66 1.43 6.03
N ILE A 59 -9.50 2.68 5.61
CA ILE A 59 -9.53 3.13 4.22
C ILE A 59 -8.29 3.98 3.95
N SER A 60 -7.52 3.61 2.93
CA SER A 60 -6.46 4.45 2.35
C SER A 60 -6.83 4.92 0.95
N ALA A 61 -6.20 6.00 0.48
CA ALA A 61 -6.26 6.40 -0.93
C ALA A 61 -4.92 6.96 -1.39
N THR A 62 -4.58 6.77 -2.67
CA THR A 62 -3.39 7.35 -3.27
C THR A 62 -3.65 8.74 -3.85
N ILE A 63 -2.65 9.63 -3.82
CA ILE A 63 -2.75 10.98 -4.40
C ILE A 63 -2.49 11.02 -5.92
N GLY A 64 -2.18 9.88 -6.54
CA GLY A 64 -1.61 9.82 -7.89
C GLY A 64 -0.08 9.76 -7.89
N ASP A 65 0.48 9.47 -9.06
CA ASP A 65 1.92 9.54 -9.29
C ASP A 65 2.34 11.01 -9.43
N VAL A 66 3.19 11.50 -8.53
CA VAL A 66 3.70 12.88 -8.48
C VAL A 66 5.20 12.83 -8.25
N ALA A 67 5.95 13.74 -8.87
CA ALA A 67 7.40 13.82 -8.69
C ALA A 67 7.76 14.26 -7.26
N ALA A 68 8.82 13.69 -6.68
CA ALA A 68 9.20 13.91 -5.28
C ALA A 68 9.63 15.35 -4.96
N ASP A 69 9.91 16.18 -5.96
CA ASP A 69 10.24 17.60 -5.83
C ASP A 69 9.04 18.54 -5.98
N ALA A 70 7.88 18.05 -6.43
CA ALA A 70 6.64 18.82 -6.57
C ALA A 70 5.90 18.97 -5.23
N LEU A 71 6.57 19.50 -4.21
CA LEU A 71 6.09 19.52 -2.81
C LEU A 71 4.74 20.21 -2.63
N ASP A 72 4.51 21.36 -3.29
CA ASP A 72 3.24 22.11 -3.19
C ASP A 72 2.06 21.32 -3.78
N GLU A 73 2.30 20.60 -4.88
CA GLU A 73 1.30 19.73 -5.50
C GLU A 73 0.99 18.53 -4.61
N ILE A 74 2.03 17.90 -4.05
CA ILE A 74 1.87 16.81 -3.09
C ILE A 74 1.04 17.27 -1.90
N ALA A 75 1.38 18.41 -1.28
CA ALA A 75 0.66 18.96 -0.13
C ALA A 75 -0.82 19.18 -0.45
N THR A 76 -1.10 19.82 -1.59
CA THR A 76 -2.48 20.10 -2.04
C THR A 76 -3.27 18.80 -2.17
N ARG A 77 -2.74 17.81 -2.91
CA ARG A 77 -3.44 16.54 -3.13
C ARG A 77 -3.57 15.70 -1.86
N VAL A 78 -2.61 15.77 -0.94
CA VAL A 78 -2.68 15.08 0.36
C VAL A 78 -3.82 15.65 1.20
N ILE A 79 -3.95 16.97 1.26
CA ILE A 79 -5.04 17.65 1.99
C ILE A 79 -6.39 17.27 1.37
N GLU A 80 -6.54 17.42 0.05
CA GLU A 80 -7.79 17.09 -0.64
C GLU A 80 -8.19 15.61 -0.47
N THR A 81 -7.23 14.69 -0.52
CA THR A 81 -7.47 13.25 -0.32
C THR A 81 -7.83 12.95 1.13
N GLY A 82 -7.16 13.59 2.10
CA GLY A 82 -7.48 13.47 3.53
C GLY A 82 -8.88 13.98 3.85
N ASP A 83 -9.27 15.14 3.31
CA ASP A 83 -10.59 15.76 3.49
C ASP A 83 -11.73 14.93 2.87
N ALA A 84 -11.40 14.00 1.95
CA ALA A 84 -12.34 13.01 1.43
C ALA A 84 -12.68 11.89 2.44
N GLY A 85 -12.09 11.92 3.65
CA GLY A 85 -12.49 11.12 4.81
C GLY A 85 -11.76 9.79 4.98
N VAL A 86 -10.65 9.58 4.26
CA VAL A 86 -9.82 8.37 4.39
C VAL A 86 -9.00 8.42 5.69
N ASP A 87 -8.64 7.26 6.22
CA ASP A 87 -7.80 7.18 7.42
C ASP A 87 -6.31 7.39 7.10
N TYR A 88 -5.91 7.04 5.88
CA TYR A 88 -4.53 7.14 5.42
C TYR A 88 -4.42 7.68 4.00
N VAL A 89 -3.44 8.56 3.77
CA VAL A 89 -3.11 9.07 2.45
C VAL A 89 -1.79 8.47 1.99
N LYS A 90 -1.76 7.82 0.82
CA LYS A 90 -0.56 7.19 0.28
C LYS A 90 0.13 8.07 -0.75
N VAL A 91 1.44 8.24 -0.58
CA VAL A 91 2.27 9.05 -1.47
C VAL A 91 3.49 8.25 -1.92
N GLY A 92 3.71 8.17 -3.23
CA GLY A 92 4.88 7.52 -3.81
C GLY A 92 6.15 8.34 -3.60
N VAL A 93 7.23 7.68 -3.20
CA VAL A 93 8.57 8.28 -3.06
C VAL A 93 9.58 7.36 -3.73
N SER A 94 10.05 7.76 -4.90
CA SER A 94 11.19 7.11 -5.55
C SER A 94 12.50 7.51 -4.88
N ALA A 95 13.46 6.59 -4.83
CA ALA A 95 14.83 6.92 -4.43
C ALA A 95 15.42 8.00 -5.35
N GLY A 96 16.27 8.87 -4.81
CA GLY A 96 16.88 9.96 -5.57
C GLY A 96 17.12 11.21 -4.73
N PRO A 97 17.66 12.29 -5.34
CA PRO A 97 18.13 13.48 -4.63
C PRO A 97 17.02 14.20 -3.84
N HIS A 98 15.76 14.07 -4.26
CA HIS A 98 14.62 14.75 -3.63
C HIS A 98 13.89 13.90 -2.59
N ALA A 99 14.18 12.60 -2.52
CA ALA A 99 13.41 11.64 -1.71
C ALA A 99 13.40 12.00 -0.21
N ARG A 100 14.58 12.36 0.32
CA ARG A 100 14.73 12.73 1.74
C ARG A 100 13.95 13.99 2.09
N ALA A 101 13.97 15.00 1.21
CA ALA A 101 13.22 16.25 1.40
C ALA A 101 11.71 16.01 1.30
N CYS A 102 11.27 15.19 0.33
CA CYS A 102 9.89 14.75 0.19
C CYS A 102 9.38 14.09 1.46
N LEU A 103 10.09 13.10 2.01
CA LEU A 103 9.69 12.42 3.25
C LEU A 103 9.57 13.39 4.43
N THR A 104 10.55 14.29 4.62
CA THR A 104 10.48 15.30 5.68
C THR A 104 9.25 16.21 5.51
N HIS A 105 8.93 16.59 4.27
CA HIS A 105 7.75 17.39 3.97
C HIS A 105 6.46 16.64 4.30
N LEU A 106 6.34 15.38 3.87
CA LEU A 106 5.18 14.52 4.13
C LEU A 106 4.88 14.35 5.63
N ALA A 107 5.92 14.25 6.46
CA ALA A 107 5.78 14.11 7.91
C ALA A 107 5.16 15.34 8.60
N GLY A 108 5.21 16.51 7.95
CA GLY A 108 4.62 17.76 8.45
C GLY A 108 3.20 18.03 7.95
N LEU A 109 2.63 17.17 7.09
CA LEU A 109 1.30 17.38 6.53
C LEU A 109 0.20 16.98 7.54
N PRO A 110 -0.99 17.61 7.46
CA PRO A 110 -2.05 17.41 8.46
C PRO A 110 -2.77 16.06 8.34
N ALA A 111 -2.71 15.40 7.18
CA ALA A 111 -3.32 14.09 6.97
C ALA A 111 -2.34 12.96 7.39
N PRO A 112 -2.83 11.81 7.88
CA PRO A 112 -1.97 10.66 8.20
C PRO A 112 -1.38 10.04 6.92
N VAL A 113 -0.15 10.44 6.57
CA VAL A 113 0.52 9.93 5.36
C VAL A 113 1.17 8.57 5.61
N LEU A 114 1.00 7.65 4.65
CA LEU A 114 1.80 6.43 4.49
C LEU A 114 2.71 6.60 3.27
N PRO A 115 4.01 6.90 3.45
CA PRO A 115 4.93 6.92 2.33
C PRO A 115 5.06 5.52 1.70
N VAL A 116 4.97 5.49 0.38
CA VAL A 116 5.17 4.30 -0.45
C VAL A 116 6.53 4.42 -1.11
N LEU A 117 7.53 3.70 -0.60
CA LEU A 117 8.86 3.65 -1.18
C LEU A 117 8.81 2.78 -2.45
N LEU A 118 9.17 3.38 -3.59
CA LEU A 118 9.18 2.71 -4.89
C LEU A 118 10.55 2.07 -5.10
N CYS A 119 10.58 0.74 -5.16
CA CYS A 119 11.78 -0.07 -5.00
C CYS A 119 12.27 -0.75 -6.28
N ASP A 120 11.91 -0.25 -7.46
CA ASP A 120 12.27 -0.84 -8.76
C ASP A 120 13.79 -1.03 -8.94
N ASP A 121 14.57 -0.13 -8.35
CA ASP A 121 16.04 -0.11 -8.34
C ASP A 121 16.65 -0.59 -7.00
N GLY A 122 15.86 -1.26 -6.16
CA GLY A 122 16.27 -1.74 -4.84
C GLY A 122 15.85 -0.82 -3.68
N ILE A 123 16.42 -1.08 -2.50
CA ILE A 123 16.12 -0.35 -1.26
C ILE A 123 17.30 0.52 -0.86
N ASP A 124 17.05 1.82 -0.75
CA ASP A 124 17.96 2.75 -0.07
C ASP A 124 17.73 2.67 1.45
N ARG A 125 18.65 1.99 2.15
CA ARG A 125 18.57 1.81 3.61
C ARG A 125 18.61 3.13 4.38
N GLN A 126 19.39 4.11 3.92
CA GLN A 126 19.47 5.41 4.60
C GLN A 126 18.17 6.20 4.45
N LEU A 127 17.51 6.06 3.29
CA LEU A 127 16.18 6.63 3.08
C LEU A 127 15.13 5.96 3.97
N VAL A 128 15.18 4.64 4.14
CA VAL A 128 14.29 3.90 5.06
C VAL A 128 14.51 4.34 6.51
N GLU A 129 15.76 4.40 6.97
CA GLU A 129 16.11 4.86 8.32
C GLU A 129 15.59 6.29 8.57
N HIS A 130 15.70 7.16 7.57
CA HIS A 130 15.14 8.51 7.63
C HIS A 130 13.62 8.47 7.75
N ALA A 131 12.93 7.76 6.86
CA ALA A 131 11.47 7.62 6.90
C ALA A 131 10.98 7.10 8.26
N ALA A 132 11.62 6.07 8.79
CA ALA A 132 11.28 5.47 10.08
C ALA A 132 11.46 6.47 11.26
N SER A 133 12.39 7.42 11.14
CA SER A 133 12.61 8.45 12.17
C SER A 133 11.55 9.56 12.20
N LEU A 134 10.72 9.67 11.16
CA LEU A 134 9.77 10.78 10.97
C LEU A 134 8.39 10.52 11.59
N GLY A 135 8.16 9.37 12.22
CA GLY A 135 6.94 9.10 12.98
C GLY A 135 5.69 8.81 12.14
N PHE A 136 5.85 8.33 10.89
CA PHE A 136 4.73 7.84 10.09
C PHE A 136 4.03 6.65 10.77
N ALA A 137 2.72 6.51 10.56
CA ALA A 137 1.96 5.37 11.05
C ALA A 137 2.39 4.04 10.40
N GLY A 138 2.90 4.11 9.17
CA GLY A 138 3.47 2.98 8.46
C GLY A 138 4.19 3.38 7.18
N ILE A 139 5.02 2.48 6.66
CA ILE A 139 5.79 2.64 5.43
C ILE A 139 5.49 1.44 4.54
N ILE A 140 5.25 1.68 3.25
CA ILE A 140 4.92 0.63 2.28
C ILE A 140 6.04 0.51 1.25
N PHE A 141 6.46 -0.72 0.93
CA PHE A 141 7.35 -1.02 -0.20
C PHE A 141 6.48 -1.47 -1.40
N ASP A 142 6.60 -0.80 -2.54
CA ASP A 142 5.88 -1.14 -3.80
C ASP A 142 6.84 -0.97 -4.99
N THR A 143 6.37 -1.30 -6.19
CA THR A 143 7.05 -1.00 -7.46
C THR A 143 6.34 0.15 -8.18
N ALA A 144 7.06 0.94 -8.96
CA ALA A 144 6.51 1.93 -9.87
C ALA A 144 6.15 1.26 -11.20
N ILE A 145 7.08 0.51 -11.77
CA ILE A 145 6.94 -0.14 -13.07
C ILE A 145 6.05 -1.37 -12.93
N LYS A 146 5.06 -1.50 -13.81
CA LYS A 146 4.06 -2.58 -13.82
C LYS A 146 4.27 -3.51 -15.01
N ASP A 147 5.51 -3.96 -15.18
CA ASP A 147 5.98 -4.89 -16.23
C ASP A 147 5.88 -6.37 -15.84
N GLY A 148 5.42 -6.65 -14.61
CA GLY A 148 5.28 -7.99 -14.06
C GLY A 148 6.37 -8.37 -13.05
N ARG A 149 7.46 -7.60 -12.93
CA ARG A 149 8.41 -7.75 -11.83
C ARG A 149 7.71 -7.52 -10.50
N THR A 150 8.00 -8.38 -9.55
CA THR A 150 7.52 -8.31 -8.17
C THR A 150 8.51 -7.54 -7.29
N LEU A 151 8.08 -7.10 -6.11
CA LEU A 151 8.98 -6.48 -5.13
C LEU A 151 10.23 -7.34 -4.88
N PHE A 152 10.04 -8.66 -4.75
CA PHE A 152 11.13 -9.62 -4.50
C PHE A 152 12.07 -9.85 -5.70
N ASP A 153 11.73 -9.34 -6.89
CA ASP A 153 12.61 -9.30 -8.05
C ASP A 153 13.43 -8.00 -8.12
N CYS A 154 13.08 -7.00 -7.29
CA CYS A 154 13.73 -5.70 -7.28
C CYS A 154 14.63 -5.50 -6.05
N VAL A 155 14.38 -6.21 -4.95
CA VAL A 155 15.07 -5.99 -3.67
C VAL A 155 15.84 -7.21 -3.21
N ASP A 156 16.94 -6.98 -2.51
CA ASP A 156 17.61 -7.99 -1.71
C ASP A 156 16.78 -8.32 -0.45
N GLU A 157 16.48 -9.59 -0.23
CA GLU A 157 15.60 -10.04 0.86
C GLU A 157 16.23 -9.78 2.25
N ALA A 158 17.55 -9.92 2.39
CA ALA A 158 18.23 -9.63 3.65
C ALA A 158 18.15 -8.13 4.00
N THR A 159 18.31 -7.27 2.99
CA THR A 159 18.12 -5.83 3.13
C THR A 159 16.68 -5.46 3.47
N LEU A 160 15.70 -6.07 2.79
CA LEU A 160 14.27 -5.86 3.11
C LEU A 160 13.95 -6.25 4.56
N ALA A 161 14.44 -7.40 5.03
CA ALA A 161 14.25 -7.83 6.42
C ALA A 161 14.83 -6.82 7.43
N ALA A 162 16.07 -6.36 7.22
CA ALA A 162 16.69 -5.36 8.09
C ALA A 162 15.93 -4.02 8.09
N CYS A 163 15.36 -3.63 6.96
CA CYS A 163 14.50 -2.45 6.85
C CYS A 163 13.17 -2.63 7.59
N ILE A 164 12.53 -3.79 7.49
CA ILE A 164 11.33 -4.12 8.27
C ILE A 164 11.61 -3.99 9.77
N ASP A 165 12.69 -4.62 10.27
CA ASP A 165 13.10 -4.54 11.67
C ASP A 165 13.33 -3.08 12.12
N THR A 166 13.96 -2.27 11.26
CA THR A 166 14.23 -0.85 11.54
C THR A 166 12.94 -0.05 11.70
N ILE A 167 11.94 -0.30 10.86
CA ILE A 167 10.64 0.40 10.90
C ILE A 167 9.84 -0.06 12.14
N HIS A 168 9.81 -1.36 12.41
CA HIS A 168 9.16 -1.93 13.59
C HIS A 168 9.78 -1.44 14.89
N ALA A 169 11.09 -1.27 14.95
CA ALA A 169 11.77 -0.70 16.12
C ALA A 169 11.37 0.76 16.42
N LYS A 170 10.77 1.46 15.44
CA LYS A 170 10.18 2.80 15.60
C LYS A 170 8.67 2.77 15.89
N GLY A 171 8.07 1.58 15.94
CA GLY A 171 6.64 1.39 16.22
C GLY A 171 5.72 1.67 15.03
N ALA A 172 6.27 1.80 13.82
CA ALA A 172 5.51 2.01 12.60
C ALA A 172 5.18 0.67 11.92
N LEU A 173 4.06 0.61 11.21
CA LEU A 173 3.64 -0.55 10.43
C LEU A 173 4.47 -0.69 9.15
N VAL A 174 4.62 -1.91 8.65
CA VAL A 174 5.23 -2.19 7.35
C VAL A 174 4.24 -2.85 6.40
N GLY A 175 4.13 -2.29 5.20
CA GLY A 175 3.37 -2.88 4.09
C GLY A 175 4.26 -3.37 2.96
N LEU A 176 3.95 -4.53 2.39
CA LEU A 176 4.55 -5.03 1.14
C LEU A 176 3.51 -5.05 0.02
N ALA A 177 3.84 -4.48 -1.13
CA ALA A 177 3.09 -4.51 -2.37
C ALA A 177 4.04 -4.81 -3.55
N GLY A 178 3.72 -4.40 -4.78
CA GLY A 178 4.58 -4.64 -5.94
C GLY A 178 4.37 -5.99 -6.61
N SER A 179 3.35 -6.07 -7.47
CA SER A 179 3.00 -7.24 -8.32
C SER A 179 2.96 -8.60 -7.59
N LEU A 180 2.67 -8.61 -6.30
CA LEU A 180 2.64 -9.83 -5.49
C LEU A 180 1.58 -10.82 -5.97
N GLY A 181 1.90 -12.10 -5.92
CA GLY A 181 1.01 -13.20 -6.29
C GLY A 181 1.32 -14.48 -5.50
N TRP A 182 0.67 -15.59 -5.86
CA TRP A 182 0.74 -16.85 -5.10
C TRP A 182 2.16 -17.38 -4.93
N ALA A 183 3.02 -17.16 -5.93
CA ALA A 183 4.43 -17.55 -5.88
C ALA A 183 5.22 -16.80 -4.79
N GLN A 184 4.76 -15.63 -4.36
CA GLN A 184 5.39 -14.81 -3.33
C GLN A 184 4.80 -15.03 -1.93
N LEU A 185 3.76 -15.87 -1.77
CA LEU A 185 3.08 -16.05 -0.48
C LEU A 185 4.04 -16.47 0.65
N GLU A 186 4.94 -17.43 0.40
CA GLU A 186 5.90 -17.88 1.41
C GLU A 186 6.93 -16.81 1.75
N LYS A 187 7.35 -15.99 0.77
CA LYS A 187 8.24 -14.84 1.02
C LYS A 187 7.53 -13.78 1.87
N ILE A 188 6.27 -13.47 1.56
CA ILE A 188 5.45 -12.54 2.36
C ILE A 188 5.36 -13.04 3.81
N ARG A 189 5.08 -14.34 4.02
CA ARG A 189 5.02 -14.93 5.36
C ARG A 189 6.36 -14.88 6.09
N ALA A 190 7.46 -15.18 5.40
CA ALA A 190 8.79 -15.16 5.97
C ALA A 190 9.21 -13.76 6.45
N HIS A 191 8.81 -12.72 5.72
CA HIS A 191 9.06 -11.32 6.10
C HIS A 191 8.04 -10.74 7.08
N ALA A 192 6.94 -11.45 7.35
CA ALA A 192 5.93 -11.10 8.34
C ALA A 192 5.52 -9.60 8.38
N PRO A 193 5.20 -8.96 7.25
CA PRO A 193 4.77 -7.58 7.27
C PRO A 193 3.41 -7.44 7.97
N ASP A 194 3.11 -6.23 8.44
CA ASP A 194 1.80 -5.93 9.02
C ASP A 194 0.70 -5.93 7.95
N ILE A 195 1.05 -5.51 6.73
CA ILE A 195 0.11 -5.36 5.61
C ILE A 195 0.71 -5.99 4.34
N ALA A 196 -0.10 -6.72 3.58
CA ALA A 196 0.21 -7.14 2.22
C ALA A 196 -0.83 -6.59 1.23
N GLY A 197 -0.38 -5.81 0.26
CA GLY A 197 -1.22 -5.08 -0.69
C GLY A 197 -1.32 -5.72 -2.06
N PHE A 198 -2.55 -5.88 -2.56
CA PHE A 198 -2.82 -6.53 -3.84
C PHE A 198 -3.81 -5.76 -4.70
N ARG A 199 -3.54 -5.76 -6.02
CA ARG A 199 -4.52 -5.43 -7.06
C ARG A 199 -4.68 -6.58 -8.04
N THR A 200 -3.63 -6.86 -8.81
CA THR A 200 -3.65 -7.84 -9.89
C THR A 200 -4.06 -9.23 -9.41
N ALA A 201 -3.53 -9.68 -8.27
CA ALA A 201 -3.85 -11.00 -7.71
C ALA A 201 -5.31 -11.15 -7.25
N LEU A 202 -6.02 -10.02 -7.05
CA LEU A 202 -7.43 -9.99 -6.65
C LEU A 202 -8.38 -9.88 -7.87
N CYS A 203 -7.85 -9.70 -9.08
CA CYS A 203 -8.64 -9.53 -10.29
C CYS A 203 -8.56 -10.79 -11.18
N ALA A 204 -9.64 -11.09 -11.91
CA ALA A 204 -9.68 -12.27 -12.78
C ALA A 204 -8.82 -12.10 -14.05
N GLU A 205 -8.83 -10.90 -14.64
CA GLU A 205 -8.25 -10.61 -15.97
C GLU A 205 -7.22 -9.46 -15.91
N GLY A 206 -6.41 -9.42 -14.85
CA GLY A 206 -5.35 -8.43 -14.69
C GLY A 206 -5.77 -7.15 -13.97
N ARG A 207 -4.84 -6.20 -13.85
CA ARG A 207 -4.90 -5.08 -12.89
C ARG A 207 -6.07 -4.12 -13.10
N THR A 208 -6.49 -3.91 -14.34
CA THR A 208 -7.55 -2.97 -14.73
C THR A 208 -8.93 -3.62 -14.80
N ALA A 209 -9.00 -4.95 -14.71
CA ALA A 209 -10.25 -5.70 -14.65
C ALA A 209 -10.93 -5.48 -13.30
N ARG A 210 -12.21 -5.87 -13.20
CA ARG A 210 -12.96 -5.84 -11.94
C ARG A 210 -12.33 -6.81 -10.94
N LEU A 211 -12.32 -6.41 -9.67
CA LEU A 211 -11.97 -7.29 -8.56
C LEU A 211 -12.93 -8.50 -8.48
N ASP A 212 -12.37 -9.66 -8.11
CA ASP A 212 -13.07 -10.93 -7.89
C ASP A 212 -13.12 -11.24 -6.37
N PRO A 213 -14.31 -11.19 -5.75
CA PRO A 213 -14.47 -11.45 -4.31
C PRO A 213 -13.91 -12.81 -3.88
N GLN A 214 -13.99 -13.83 -4.73
CA GLN A 214 -13.49 -15.17 -4.40
C GLN A 214 -11.97 -15.16 -4.24
N ARG A 215 -11.25 -14.40 -5.08
CA ARG A 215 -9.79 -14.23 -4.97
C ARG A 215 -9.40 -13.45 -3.72
N VAL A 216 -10.18 -12.43 -3.35
CA VAL A 216 -9.98 -11.72 -2.07
C VAL A 216 -10.10 -12.68 -0.90
N ALA A 217 -11.16 -13.47 -0.85
CA ALA A 217 -11.37 -14.45 0.23
C ALA A 217 -10.25 -15.50 0.29
N GLN A 218 -9.75 -15.94 -0.87
CA GLN A 218 -8.60 -16.85 -0.93
C GLN A 218 -7.34 -16.23 -0.33
N TRP A 219 -7.03 -14.97 -0.67
CA TRP A 219 -5.88 -14.26 -0.13
C TRP A 219 -5.99 -13.97 1.36
N ALA A 220 -7.15 -13.50 1.83
CA ALA A 220 -7.40 -13.27 3.25
C ALA A 220 -7.16 -14.56 4.05
N ASN A 221 -7.74 -15.68 3.59
CA ASN A 221 -7.52 -16.99 4.21
C ASN A 221 -6.05 -17.44 4.19
N ALA A 222 -5.34 -17.20 3.08
CA ALA A 222 -3.95 -17.58 2.96
C ALA A 222 -3.04 -16.78 3.90
N LEU A 223 -3.27 -15.48 4.04
CA LEU A 223 -2.47 -14.61 4.93
C LEU A 223 -2.72 -14.91 6.42
N HIS A 224 -3.93 -15.36 6.79
CA HIS A 224 -4.27 -15.69 8.18
C HIS A 224 -3.81 -17.08 8.64
N ARG A 225 -3.59 -18.00 7.71
CA ARG A 225 -3.10 -19.35 8.06
C ARG A 225 -1.61 -19.31 8.37
N ALA A 226 -1.22 -19.82 9.53
CA ALA A 226 0.17 -20.10 9.85
C ALA A 226 0.76 -21.11 8.83
N PRO A 227 2.05 -21.01 8.48
CA PRO A 227 2.69 -22.00 7.64
C PRO A 227 2.54 -23.39 8.29
N GLN A 228 2.02 -24.36 7.53
CA GLN A 228 2.03 -25.74 7.97
C GLN A 228 3.49 -26.19 8.00
N VAL A 229 4.09 -26.27 9.19
CA VAL A 229 5.37 -26.94 9.37
C VAL A 229 5.15 -28.41 9.03
N GLN A 230 5.57 -28.83 7.84
CA GLN A 230 5.70 -30.24 7.51
C GLN A 230 6.87 -30.78 8.33
N TYR A 231 6.56 -31.44 9.44
CA TYR A 231 7.51 -32.36 10.07
C TYR A 231 7.66 -33.55 9.11
N ALA A 232 8.81 -33.62 8.44
CA ALA A 232 9.31 -34.84 7.82
C ALA A 232 10.13 -35.63 8.84
#